data_AF-A0A7L3W471-F1
#
_entry.id   AF-A0A7L3W471-F1
#
_cell.length_a   1.000
_cell.length_b   1.000
_cell.length_c   1.000
_cell.angle_alpha   90.00
_cell.angle_beta   90.00
_cell.angle_gamma   90.00
#
_symmetry.space_group_name_H-M   'P 1'
#
loop_
_entity.id
_entity.type
_entity.pdbx_description
1 polymer ?
#
loop_
_entity_poly.entity_id
_entity_poly.type
_entity_poly.pdbx_seq_one_letter_code
_entity_poly.pdbx_strand_id
1 'polypeptide(L)'
;PSLHSRPLPPTASAAGPGAAGLFPPSLPLFHPRHAVRRLRRRRRRRPDPSEAMFPRPSFPGEVRRAAASGRSRSRPRGAGGGTVLLPSMLMFGVILASSGLLLMIEKGILAEVKPPPLHPAAGELSRRAGGGGEAPGDLDYEVLRDIRNRTIRAVCGQRAMPRSVWELPAGQRRTVLRHLLVSDKYRFLYCYVPKVACSNWKRILKVLDGALESVDIKLKMDHKSDLVFLGDMKPDEISYRLKNYYKFIFVRNPMERLLSAYRNKFGEIKEYQQKYGVEIVRRYRKNGGNSAGDDVTFSEFLRYLLDEEVERMNEHWMPIYNLCQPCAVRYDFIGSYERLNTDADYVLEQIQSPSFIRFPERQSWYKPVTAETLHYYLCNTQRRLIKELLPKYILDFSLFAYPLPNITSEFCRQ
;
A
#
# COMPACT_ATOMS: atom_id res chain seq x y z
N PRO A 1 -47.23 16.58 -13.42
CA PRO A 1 -48.15 17.05 -12.35
C PRO A 1 -48.65 15.88 -11.47
N SER A 2 -47.89 15.61 -10.40
CA SER A 2 -48.37 15.25 -9.04
C SER A 2 -49.82 14.77 -8.79
N LEU A 3 -49.93 13.61 -8.09
CA LEU A 3 -50.92 13.27 -7.03
C LEU A 3 -52.36 12.86 -7.48
N HIS A 4 -53.21 12.14 -6.70
CA HIS A 4 -53.10 11.59 -5.32
C HIS A 4 -53.89 10.26 -5.06
N SER A 5 -53.31 9.38 -4.22
CA SER A 5 -53.82 8.27 -3.35
C SER A 5 -55.29 7.75 -3.25
N ARG A 6 -55.44 6.41 -3.21
CA ARG A 6 -55.86 5.48 -2.09
C ARG A 6 -56.78 5.99 -0.93
N PRO A 7 -57.66 5.15 -0.30
CA PRO A 7 -57.24 3.99 0.56
C PRO A 7 -58.20 2.75 0.70
N LEU A 8 -57.86 1.83 1.65
CA LEU A 8 -58.58 0.63 2.20
C LEU A 8 -58.82 0.85 3.74
N PRO A 9 -59.20 -0.11 4.65
CA PRO A 9 -59.63 -1.53 4.62
C PRO A 9 -60.93 -1.74 5.49
N PRO A 10 -61.12 -2.69 6.46
CA PRO A 10 -60.79 -4.14 6.64
C PRO A 10 -62.02 -5.03 7.06
N THR A 11 -61.83 -6.36 7.33
CA THR A 11 -62.36 -7.21 8.46
C THR A 11 -62.46 -8.73 8.09
N ALA A 12 -62.84 -9.62 9.03
CA ALA A 12 -62.79 -11.10 8.90
C ALA A 12 -63.81 -11.86 9.79
N SER A 13 -64.19 -13.12 9.47
CA SER A 13 -64.83 -14.08 10.41
C SER A 13 -64.93 -15.58 9.97
N ALA A 14 -64.64 -16.49 10.92
CA ALA A 14 -65.23 -17.80 11.30
C ALA A 14 -65.71 -18.95 10.34
N ALA A 15 -65.17 -20.17 10.61
CA ALA A 15 -65.84 -21.45 11.03
C ALA A 15 -66.50 -22.51 10.09
N GLY A 16 -65.74 -23.60 9.79
CA GLY A 16 -66.08 -25.05 9.97
C GLY A 16 -67.23 -25.74 9.20
N PRO A 17 -67.53 -27.06 9.43
CA PRO A 17 -66.71 -28.16 10.02
C PRO A 17 -66.76 -29.51 9.22
N GLY A 18 -66.02 -30.57 9.64
CA GLY A 18 -66.16 -31.94 9.07
C GLY A 18 -65.30 -33.06 9.70
N ALA A 19 -65.94 -34.20 10.02
CA ALA A 19 -65.48 -35.46 10.68
C ALA A 19 -64.24 -36.20 10.11
N ALA A 20 -63.67 -37.28 10.68
CA ALA A 20 -63.51 -37.83 12.07
C ALA A 20 -62.68 -39.15 11.98
N GLY A 21 -61.92 -39.59 13.02
CA GLY A 21 -61.29 -40.93 12.97
C GLY A 21 -60.15 -41.35 13.93
N LEU A 22 -60.44 -41.50 15.23
CA LEU A 22 -59.82 -42.46 16.19
C LEU A 22 -58.29 -42.45 16.53
N PHE A 23 -57.98 -43.08 17.67
CA PHE A 23 -56.74 -43.13 18.49
C PHE A 23 -56.85 -44.40 19.39
N PRO A 24 -55.93 -44.75 20.33
CA PRO A 24 -54.48 -44.50 20.54
C PRO A 24 -53.74 -45.89 20.61
N PRO A 25 -52.66 -46.18 21.40
CA PRO A 25 -51.68 -45.41 22.19
C PRO A 25 -50.22 -45.66 21.69
N SER A 26 -49.07 -45.47 22.35
CA SER A 26 -48.68 -45.30 23.78
C SER A 26 -47.40 -44.45 23.96
N LEU A 27 -47.03 -44.16 25.21
CA LEU A 27 -45.74 -43.60 25.66
C LEU A 27 -45.23 -44.42 26.87
N PRO A 28 -43.91 -44.40 27.19
CA PRO A 28 -43.43 -43.44 28.21
C PRO A 28 -42.03 -42.86 27.96
N LEU A 29 -41.71 -41.78 28.69
CA LEU A 29 -40.36 -41.20 28.77
C LEU A 29 -39.43 -42.07 29.63
N PHE A 30 -38.12 -41.91 29.47
CA PHE A 30 -37.16 -42.19 30.55
C PHE A 30 -36.05 -41.15 30.66
N HIS A 31 -35.80 -40.70 31.89
CA HIS A 31 -34.67 -39.85 32.27
C HIS A 31 -34.34 -40.12 33.74
N PRO A 32 -33.08 -40.42 34.08
CA PRO A 32 -32.60 -40.09 35.42
C PRO A 32 -31.22 -39.41 35.43
N ARG A 33 -30.97 -38.65 36.48
CA ARG A 33 -29.69 -38.00 36.80
C ARG A 33 -28.95 -38.81 37.87
N HIS A 34 -27.61 -38.90 37.82
CA HIS A 34 -26.69 -38.28 38.81
C HIS A 34 -25.28 -38.92 38.87
N ALA A 35 -24.26 -38.05 38.99
CA ALA A 35 -22.92 -38.28 39.57
C ALA A 35 -22.00 -39.35 38.88
N VAL A 36 -20.67 -39.31 38.95
CA VAL A 36 -19.74 -38.82 39.99
C VAL A 36 -18.53 -38.07 39.41
N ARG A 37 -17.95 -37.18 40.23
CA ARG A 37 -16.68 -36.45 40.01
C ARG A 37 -15.52 -37.31 39.48
N ARG A 38 -14.73 -36.77 38.54
CA ARG A 38 -13.25 -36.82 38.62
C ARG A 38 -12.62 -35.47 38.30
N LEU A 39 -11.84 -34.93 39.24
CA LEU A 39 -11.03 -33.73 39.01
C LEU A 39 -9.80 -34.09 38.17
N ARG A 40 -9.45 -33.26 37.19
CA ARG A 40 -8.05 -33.13 36.73
C ARG A 40 -7.58 -31.68 36.88
N ARG A 41 -6.80 -31.42 37.93
CA ARG A 41 -6.04 -30.17 38.08
C ARG A 41 -5.07 -30.03 36.90
N ARG A 42 -5.18 -28.96 36.11
CA ARG A 42 -4.00 -28.33 35.48
C ARG A 42 -3.89 -26.89 36.00
N ARG A 43 -2.66 -26.49 36.31
CA ARG A 43 -2.37 -25.25 37.05
C ARG A 43 -2.61 -24.02 36.17
N ARG A 44 -3.23 -22.97 36.74
CA ARG A 44 -3.01 -21.60 36.23
C ARG A 44 -1.51 -21.31 36.31
N ARG A 45 -0.86 -21.03 35.19
CA ARG A 45 0.39 -20.23 35.17
C ARG A 45 0.00 -18.78 34.91
N ARG A 46 0.68 -17.84 35.55
CA ARG A 46 0.63 -16.43 35.18
C ARG A 46 1.35 -16.25 33.82
N PRO A 47 1.02 -15.24 33.01
CA PRO A 47 1.94 -14.75 32.00
C PRO A 47 3.10 -14.03 32.71
N ASP A 48 4.33 -14.41 32.40
CA ASP A 48 5.50 -13.57 32.68
C ASP A 48 5.83 -12.74 31.43
N PRO A 49 6.28 -11.48 31.58
CA PRO A 49 6.69 -10.64 30.46
C PRO A 49 8.12 -10.99 30.00
N SER A 50 8.31 -11.17 28.70
CA SER A 50 9.65 -11.28 28.10
C SER A 50 9.76 -10.43 26.83
N GLU A 51 10.41 -9.29 26.97
CA GLU A 51 10.80 -8.43 25.84
C GLU A 51 11.88 -9.13 25.00
N ALA A 52 11.61 -9.31 23.71
CA ALA A 52 12.64 -9.70 22.74
C ALA A 52 13.39 -8.45 22.24
N MET A 53 14.21 -7.84 23.10
CA MET A 53 15.04 -6.70 22.72
C MET A 53 16.14 -7.14 21.74
N PHE A 54 16.24 -6.47 20.58
CA PHE A 54 17.34 -6.69 19.64
C PHE A 54 18.68 -6.24 20.28
N PRO A 55 19.77 -7.03 20.16
CA PRO A 55 21.03 -6.71 20.79
C PRO A 55 21.72 -5.50 20.12
N ARG A 56 22.25 -4.59 20.94
CA ARG A 56 23.23 -3.59 20.51
C ARG A 56 24.63 -4.25 20.44
N PRO A 57 25.47 -3.93 19.45
CA PRO A 57 26.89 -4.30 19.49
C PRO A 57 27.60 -3.60 20.66
N SER A 58 28.41 -4.34 21.40
CA SER A 58 29.27 -3.83 22.46
C SER A 58 30.63 -3.38 21.89
N PHE A 59 31.09 -2.21 22.33
CA PHE A 59 32.48 -1.76 22.14
C PHE A 59 33.33 -2.15 23.36
N PRO A 60 34.56 -2.64 23.19
CA PRO A 60 35.53 -2.73 24.27
C PRO A 60 36.23 -1.38 24.53
N GLY A 61 36.33 -0.98 25.79
CA GLY A 61 37.57 -0.37 26.32
C GLY A 61 38.50 -1.50 26.82
N GLU A 62 39.62 -1.28 27.51
CA GLU A 62 40.46 -0.08 27.78
C GLU A 62 41.81 -0.63 28.35
N VAL A 63 42.86 0.08 28.80
CA VAL A 63 43.14 1.48 29.18
C VAL A 63 44.59 1.79 28.73
N ARG A 64 44.95 3.04 28.39
CA ARG A 64 46.16 3.70 28.96
C ARG A 64 46.34 5.19 28.61
N ARG A 65 46.59 5.97 29.66
CA ARG A 65 47.11 7.35 29.59
C ARG A 65 48.63 7.36 29.52
N ALA A 66 49.20 8.33 28.81
CA ALA A 66 50.50 8.90 29.11
C ALA A 66 50.42 10.41 28.84
N ALA A 67 51.00 11.24 29.72
CA ALA A 67 51.05 12.69 29.56
C ALA A 67 52.52 13.13 29.50
N ALA A 68 52.83 14.00 28.55
CA ALA A 68 54.12 14.67 28.43
C ALA A 68 53.89 16.10 27.89
N SER A 69 54.80 17.02 28.20
CA SER A 69 54.56 18.46 28.12
C SER A 69 55.31 19.16 26.97
N GLY A 70 54.70 20.26 26.50
CA GLY A 70 55.37 21.50 26.16
C GLY A 70 56.41 21.52 25.02
N ARG A 71 56.08 22.27 23.96
CA ARG A 71 56.67 23.62 23.76
C ARG A 71 55.99 24.38 22.62
N SER A 72 55.98 25.71 22.74
CA SER A 72 55.66 26.61 21.64
C SER A 72 56.90 26.83 20.75
N ARG A 73 56.67 27.06 19.45
CA ARG A 73 57.48 27.99 18.65
C ARG A 73 56.70 28.44 17.41
N SER A 74 57.00 29.65 16.97
CA SER A 74 56.27 30.39 15.92
C SER A 74 56.79 30.08 14.51
N ARG A 75 55.98 30.40 13.51
CA ARG A 75 56.40 30.65 12.13
C ARG A 75 55.98 32.07 11.71
N PRO A 76 56.84 32.86 11.03
CA PRO A 76 56.49 34.19 10.55
C PRO A 76 55.66 34.15 9.26
N ARG A 77 55.10 35.31 8.89
CA ARG A 77 54.48 35.55 7.58
C ARG A 77 55.55 35.83 6.51
N GLY A 78 55.25 35.46 5.27
CA GLY A 78 55.91 35.92 4.05
C GLY A 78 54.86 36.14 2.96
N ALA A 79 55.10 37.05 2.02
CA ALA A 79 54.13 37.48 1.01
C ALA A 79 54.67 37.34 -0.42
N GLY A 80 53.75 37.40 -1.39
CA GLY A 80 53.98 37.14 -2.81
C GLY A 80 53.27 35.85 -3.25
N GLY A 81 52.63 35.79 -4.41
CA GLY A 81 52.53 36.79 -5.49
C GLY A 81 52.95 36.18 -6.81
N GLY A 82 52.09 35.37 -7.42
CA GLY A 82 52.38 34.68 -8.68
C GLY A 82 51.12 34.06 -9.29
N THR A 83 50.80 34.45 -10.51
CA THR A 83 49.60 34.01 -11.25
C THR A 83 49.84 32.63 -11.88
N VAL A 84 48.95 31.67 -11.64
CA VAL A 84 48.92 30.40 -12.39
C VAL A 84 47.47 30.09 -12.81
N LEU A 85 47.31 29.64 -14.04
CA LEU A 85 46.02 29.36 -14.69
C LEU A 85 45.36 28.12 -14.06
N LEU A 86 44.03 28.17 -13.90
CA LEU A 86 43.21 27.06 -13.39
C LEU A 86 42.44 26.35 -14.52
N PRO A 87 42.88 25.15 -14.96
CA PRO A 87 42.02 24.19 -15.62
C PRO A 87 41.37 23.23 -14.60
N SER A 88 40.15 22.77 -14.89
CA SER A 88 39.45 21.65 -14.25
C SER A 88 39.24 21.67 -12.72
N MET A 89 38.04 22.08 -12.29
CA MET A 89 37.42 21.68 -11.02
C MET A 89 35.98 21.18 -11.23
N LEU A 90 35.78 20.38 -12.28
CA LEU A 90 34.48 19.81 -12.68
C LEU A 90 34.23 18.40 -12.08
N MET A 91 34.99 18.01 -11.04
CA MET A 91 35.10 16.59 -10.61
C MET A 91 35.01 16.34 -9.09
N PHE A 92 34.58 17.31 -8.27
CA PHE A 92 34.37 17.11 -6.82
C PHE A 92 32.98 17.59 -6.35
N GLY A 93 31.95 16.92 -6.84
CA GLY A 93 30.53 17.21 -6.53
C GLY A 93 29.63 15.98 -6.49
N VAL A 94 30.14 14.84 -6.01
CA VAL A 94 29.44 13.54 -5.99
C VAL A 94 29.43 12.95 -4.57
N ILE A 95 28.50 12.04 -4.30
CA ILE A 95 28.34 11.25 -3.07
C ILE A 95 27.70 12.01 -1.87
N LEU A 96 26.40 12.27 -1.99
CA LEU A 96 25.46 11.92 -0.91
C LEU A 96 24.35 11.04 -1.51
N ALA A 97 23.85 10.08 -0.73
CA ALA A 97 23.18 8.90 -1.27
C ALA A 97 21.68 9.11 -1.57
N SER A 98 21.24 8.50 -2.68
CA SER A 98 20.29 7.39 -2.52
C SER A 98 20.68 6.29 -3.51
N SER A 99 20.78 5.06 -3.01
CA SER A 99 21.36 3.93 -3.77
C SER A 99 20.57 3.63 -5.06
N GLY A 100 19.24 3.84 -5.02
CA GLY A 100 18.36 3.66 -6.16
C GLY A 100 18.57 4.68 -7.30
N LEU A 101 18.84 5.96 -7.00
CA LEU A 101 19.03 6.97 -8.04
C LEU A 101 20.33 6.74 -8.82
N LEU A 102 21.41 6.35 -8.13
CA LEU A 102 22.67 6.01 -8.78
C LEU A 102 22.47 4.79 -9.71
N LEU A 103 21.81 3.73 -9.23
CA LEU A 103 21.47 2.56 -10.04
C LEU A 103 20.53 2.86 -11.23
N MET A 104 19.63 3.83 -11.13
CA MET A 104 18.77 4.25 -12.24
C MET A 104 19.53 5.04 -13.32
N ILE A 105 20.55 5.80 -12.94
CA ILE A 105 21.41 6.55 -13.86
C ILE A 105 22.44 5.61 -14.50
N GLU A 106 23.14 4.81 -13.69
CA GLU A 106 24.18 3.84 -14.10
C GLU A 106 23.63 2.75 -15.04
N LYS A 107 22.35 2.38 -14.90
CA LYS A 107 21.65 1.45 -15.81
C LYS A 107 20.91 2.13 -16.97
N GLY A 108 21.07 3.44 -17.17
CA GLY A 108 20.47 4.18 -18.28
C GLY A 108 18.93 4.30 -18.26
N ILE A 109 18.27 3.90 -17.18
CA ILE A 109 16.80 3.76 -17.09
C ILE A 109 16.08 5.12 -17.33
N LEU A 110 16.74 6.24 -17.02
CA LEU A 110 16.21 7.59 -17.24
C LEU A 110 16.57 8.17 -18.63
N ALA A 111 17.46 7.54 -19.40
CA ALA A 111 17.94 8.05 -20.69
C ALA A 111 17.11 7.57 -21.89
N GLU A 112 16.52 6.38 -21.81
CA GLU A 112 15.75 5.78 -22.93
C GLU A 112 14.23 5.96 -22.83
N VAL A 113 13.71 6.71 -21.84
CA VAL A 113 12.28 7.04 -21.76
C VAL A 113 11.92 8.14 -22.77
N LYS A 114 11.94 7.77 -24.05
CA LYS A 114 11.26 8.53 -25.11
C LYS A 114 9.77 8.55 -24.75
N PRO A 115 9.11 9.72 -24.70
CA PRO A 115 7.67 9.75 -24.49
C PRO A 115 6.97 8.97 -25.60
N PRO A 116 5.96 8.14 -25.29
CA PRO A 116 5.19 7.45 -26.33
C PRO A 116 4.52 8.48 -27.24
N PRO A 117 4.42 8.22 -28.56
CA PRO A 117 3.78 9.16 -29.48
C PRO A 117 2.34 9.42 -29.08
N LEU A 118 1.96 10.69 -28.94
CA LEU A 118 0.67 11.14 -28.39
C LEU A 118 -0.54 10.93 -29.33
N HIS A 119 -0.36 10.24 -30.45
CA HIS A 119 -1.41 9.95 -31.42
C HIS A 119 -1.35 8.48 -31.87
N PRO A 120 -2.50 7.76 -31.90
CA PRO A 120 -2.58 6.49 -32.61
C PRO A 120 -2.42 6.74 -34.12
N ALA A 121 -1.93 5.73 -34.85
CA ALA A 121 -1.87 5.81 -36.31
C ALA A 121 -3.30 5.90 -36.87
N ALA A 122 -3.54 6.83 -37.80
CA ALA A 122 -4.87 7.23 -38.26
C ALA A 122 -5.69 6.16 -39.02
N GLY A 123 -5.20 4.92 -39.11
CA GLY A 123 -5.87 3.81 -39.79
C GLY A 123 -6.71 2.87 -38.89
N GLU A 124 -6.49 2.82 -37.58
CA GLU A 124 -7.16 1.81 -36.72
C GLU A 124 -8.52 2.25 -36.19
N LEU A 125 -8.74 3.54 -35.94
CA LEU A 125 -9.99 4.09 -35.39
C LEU A 125 -11.23 3.74 -36.26
N SER A 126 -11.07 3.68 -37.59
CA SER A 126 -12.17 3.41 -38.51
C SER A 126 -12.72 1.97 -38.48
N ARG A 127 -12.10 1.04 -37.72
CA ARG A 127 -12.55 -0.36 -37.60
C ARG A 127 -13.30 -0.70 -36.30
N ARG A 128 -13.38 0.23 -35.33
CA ARG A 128 -14.14 0.05 -34.07
C ARG A 128 -15.47 0.82 -33.99
N ALA A 129 -15.79 1.68 -34.95
CA ALA A 129 -17.03 2.46 -35.00
C ALA A 129 -18.28 1.62 -35.39
N GLY A 130 -18.45 0.44 -34.77
CA GLY A 130 -19.34 -0.64 -35.21
C GLY A 130 -20.22 -1.23 -34.11
N GLY A 131 -20.95 -0.38 -33.38
CA GLY A 131 -22.01 -0.79 -32.44
C GLY A 131 -21.61 -0.77 -30.97
N GLY A 132 -22.32 0.03 -30.17
CA GLY A 132 -22.09 0.20 -28.73
C GLY A 132 -21.73 1.65 -28.40
N GLY A 133 -22.60 2.33 -27.63
CA GLY A 133 -22.32 3.66 -27.10
C GLY A 133 -21.55 3.57 -25.79
N GLU A 134 -20.24 3.43 -25.87
CA GLU A 134 -19.36 3.49 -24.69
C GLU A 134 -19.42 4.89 -24.05
N ALA A 135 -19.42 4.96 -22.72
CA ALA A 135 -19.41 6.25 -22.03
C ALA A 135 -18.03 6.93 -22.20
N PRO A 136 -17.96 8.27 -22.34
CA PRO A 136 -16.70 8.96 -22.63
C PRO A 136 -15.55 8.62 -21.66
N GLY A 137 -15.85 8.42 -20.37
CA GLY A 137 -14.86 8.07 -19.35
C GLY A 137 -14.34 6.62 -19.41
N ASP A 138 -15.00 5.71 -20.14
CA ASP A 138 -14.51 4.34 -20.32
C ASP A 138 -13.50 4.26 -21.46
N LEU A 139 -13.65 5.06 -22.53
CA LEU A 139 -12.66 5.18 -23.61
C LEU A 139 -11.32 5.75 -23.09
N ASP A 140 -11.37 6.80 -22.26
CA ASP A 140 -10.19 7.34 -21.60
C ASP A 140 -9.51 6.29 -20.69
N TYR A 141 -10.29 5.41 -20.04
CA TYR A 141 -9.76 4.32 -19.23
C TYR A 141 -9.19 3.17 -20.07
N GLU A 142 -9.77 2.80 -21.22
CA GLU A 142 -9.16 1.89 -22.21
C GLU A 142 -7.76 2.42 -22.59
N VAL A 143 -7.66 3.70 -22.96
CA VAL A 143 -6.40 4.36 -23.34
C VAL A 143 -5.38 4.35 -22.19
N LEU A 144 -5.78 4.72 -20.98
CA LEU A 144 -4.91 4.66 -19.80
C LEU A 144 -4.46 3.23 -19.47
N ARG A 145 -5.37 2.26 -19.53
CA ARG A 145 -5.08 0.82 -19.33
C ARG A 145 -4.06 0.34 -20.36
N ASP A 146 -4.17 0.78 -21.62
CA ASP A 146 -3.29 0.32 -22.69
C ASP A 146 -1.92 1.02 -22.68
N ILE A 147 -1.85 2.32 -22.37
CA ILE A 147 -0.59 3.02 -22.06
C ILE A 147 0.14 2.29 -20.92
N ARG A 148 -0.56 2.02 -19.81
CA ARG A 148 -0.03 1.30 -18.65
C ARG A 148 0.49 -0.09 -19.03
N ASN A 149 -0.28 -0.86 -19.80
CA ASN A 149 0.13 -2.17 -20.28
C ASN A 149 1.38 -2.12 -21.17
N ARG A 150 1.46 -1.14 -22.07
CA ARG A 150 2.63 -0.93 -22.97
C ARG A 150 3.87 -0.55 -22.15
N THR A 151 3.76 0.38 -21.20
CA THR A 151 4.87 0.81 -20.34
C THR A 151 5.38 -0.31 -19.44
N ILE A 152 4.50 -1.10 -18.82
CA ILE A 152 4.91 -2.28 -18.03
C ILE A 152 5.68 -3.28 -18.89
N ARG A 153 5.19 -3.62 -20.09
CA ARG A 153 5.89 -4.53 -21.02
C ARG A 153 7.26 -3.99 -21.42
N ALA A 154 7.37 -2.70 -21.72
CA ALA A 154 8.62 -2.06 -22.15
C ALA A 154 9.66 -2.05 -21.01
N VAL A 155 9.29 -1.54 -19.83
CA VAL A 155 10.20 -1.44 -18.68
C VAL A 155 10.58 -2.83 -18.17
N CYS A 156 9.61 -3.71 -17.91
CA CYS A 156 9.90 -5.06 -17.40
C CYS A 156 10.57 -6.00 -18.44
N GLY A 157 10.58 -5.62 -19.72
CA GLY A 157 11.35 -6.30 -20.76
C GLY A 157 12.86 -6.05 -20.67
N GLN A 158 13.28 -4.92 -20.09
CA GLN A 158 14.69 -4.53 -20.00
C GLN A 158 15.54 -5.58 -19.28
N ARG A 159 16.76 -5.83 -19.78
CA ARG A 159 17.67 -6.86 -19.23
C ARG A 159 18.01 -6.66 -17.74
N ALA A 160 17.92 -5.43 -17.23
CA ALA A 160 18.23 -5.07 -15.86
C ALA A 160 17.08 -5.32 -14.84
N MET A 161 15.88 -5.67 -15.31
CA MET A 161 14.70 -5.87 -14.46
C MET A 161 14.48 -7.35 -14.10
N PRO A 162 13.99 -7.65 -12.88
CA PRO A 162 13.74 -9.03 -12.45
C PRO A 162 12.50 -9.59 -13.15
N ARG A 163 12.59 -10.84 -13.64
CA ARG A 163 11.49 -11.57 -14.31
C ARG A 163 10.76 -12.54 -13.39
N SER A 164 11.29 -12.79 -12.21
CA SER A 164 10.70 -13.65 -11.18
C SER A 164 11.01 -13.13 -9.78
N VAL A 165 10.20 -13.53 -8.79
CA VAL A 165 10.45 -13.21 -7.37
C VAL A 165 11.77 -13.81 -6.85
N TRP A 166 12.35 -14.79 -7.55
CA TRP A 166 13.59 -15.47 -7.17
C TRP A 166 14.85 -14.69 -7.57
N GLU A 167 14.76 -13.83 -8.58
CA GLU A 167 15.82 -12.88 -8.97
C GLU A 167 15.90 -11.67 -8.02
N LEU A 168 14.87 -11.43 -7.19
CA LEU A 168 14.85 -10.31 -6.25
C LEU A 168 15.83 -10.51 -5.09
N PRO A 169 16.56 -9.44 -4.67
CA PRO A 169 17.31 -9.42 -3.42
C PRO A 169 16.47 -9.90 -2.23
N ALA A 170 17.07 -10.61 -1.28
CA ALA A 170 16.34 -11.31 -0.21
C ALA A 170 15.42 -10.42 0.64
N GLY A 171 15.74 -9.12 0.77
CA GLY A 171 14.85 -8.12 1.37
C GLY A 171 13.62 -7.83 0.52
N GLN A 172 13.81 -7.43 -0.74
CA GLN A 172 12.73 -7.13 -1.68
C GLN A 172 11.81 -8.35 -1.93
N ARG A 173 12.39 -9.56 -2.11
CA ARG A 173 11.63 -10.82 -2.17
C ARG A 173 10.74 -11.02 -0.94
N ARG A 174 11.28 -10.79 0.27
CA ARG A 174 10.55 -10.90 1.53
C ARG A 174 9.42 -9.88 1.63
N THR A 175 9.60 -8.66 1.13
CA THR A 175 8.54 -7.65 1.06
C THR A 175 7.39 -8.12 0.18
N VAL A 176 7.66 -8.47 -1.08
CA VAL A 176 6.63 -8.90 -2.05
C VAL A 176 5.82 -10.08 -1.55
N LEU A 177 6.49 -11.13 -1.07
CA LEU A 177 5.82 -12.34 -0.59
C LEU A 177 4.97 -12.07 0.68
N ARG A 178 5.29 -11.05 1.47
CA ARG A 178 4.47 -10.59 2.62
C ARG A 178 3.37 -9.60 2.26
N HIS A 179 3.36 -9.09 1.02
CA HIS A 179 2.27 -8.29 0.47
C HIS A 179 1.29 -9.09 -0.39
N LEU A 180 1.70 -10.25 -0.93
CA LEU A 180 0.82 -11.20 -1.60
C LEU A 180 0.00 -12.02 -0.59
N LEU A 181 -1.31 -11.74 -0.54
CA LEU A 181 -2.32 -12.56 0.13
C LEU A 181 -2.79 -13.67 -0.79
N VAL A 182 -3.19 -14.81 -0.20
CA VAL A 182 -3.60 -16.02 -0.92
C VAL A 182 -5.04 -16.39 -0.54
N SER A 183 -5.86 -16.76 -1.52
CA SER A 183 -7.02 -17.64 -1.28
C SER A 183 -6.92 -18.84 -2.20
N ASP A 184 -6.66 -20.02 -1.62
CA ASP A 184 -6.55 -21.28 -2.35
C ASP A 184 -7.91 -21.73 -2.90
N LYS A 185 -8.97 -21.47 -2.14
CA LYS A 185 -10.37 -21.81 -2.44
C LYS A 185 -10.86 -21.15 -3.74
N TYR A 186 -10.52 -19.89 -3.95
CA TYR A 186 -10.85 -19.10 -5.15
C TYR A 186 -9.64 -18.89 -6.07
N ARG A 187 -8.53 -19.62 -5.83
CA ARG A 187 -7.31 -19.66 -6.65
C ARG A 187 -6.80 -18.28 -7.10
N PHE A 188 -6.72 -17.32 -6.19
CA PHE A 188 -6.18 -15.99 -6.48
C PHE A 188 -5.07 -15.54 -5.53
N LEU A 189 -4.29 -14.57 -6.00
CA LEU A 189 -3.27 -13.83 -5.28
C LEU A 189 -3.55 -12.33 -5.36
N TYR A 190 -3.68 -11.67 -4.22
CA TYR A 190 -3.88 -10.22 -4.13
C TYR A 190 -2.66 -9.57 -3.47
N CYS A 191 -1.90 -8.74 -4.20
CA CYS A 191 -0.86 -7.94 -3.55
C CYS A 191 -1.47 -6.67 -2.94
N TYR A 192 -1.54 -6.61 -1.60
CA TYR A 192 -2.21 -5.50 -0.94
C TYR A 192 -1.32 -4.26 -0.85
N VAL A 193 -1.81 -3.15 -1.41
CA VAL A 193 -1.15 -1.85 -1.37
C VAL A 193 -1.83 -0.98 -0.31
N PRO A 194 -1.15 -0.59 0.77
CA PRO A 194 -1.75 0.26 1.77
C PRO A 194 -2.18 1.61 1.19
N LYS A 195 -3.34 2.10 1.66
CA LYS A 195 -4.06 3.31 1.19
C LYS A 195 -4.74 3.18 -0.18
N VAL A 196 -4.73 1.98 -0.77
CA VAL A 196 -5.53 1.63 -1.96
C VAL A 196 -6.63 0.64 -1.59
N ALA A 197 -7.52 1.08 -0.67
CA ALA A 197 -8.66 0.32 -0.16
C ALA A 197 -8.39 -1.13 0.34
N CYS A 198 -7.14 -1.48 0.66
CA CYS A 198 -6.70 -2.82 1.06
C CYS A 198 -7.48 -3.43 2.24
N SER A 199 -8.11 -2.61 3.09
CA SER A 199 -8.98 -3.09 4.17
C SER A 199 -10.31 -3.67 3.67
N ASN A 200 -10.85 -3.15 2.56
CA ASN A 200 -12.07 -3.70 1.97
C ASN A 200 -11.79 -5.03 1.28
N TRP A 201 -10.66 -5.14 0.57
CA TRP A 201 -10.16 -6.43 0.05
C TRP A 201 -9.85 -7.45 1.15
N LYS A 202 -9.13 -7.08 2.22
CA LYS A 202 -8.89 -7.98 3.36
C LYS A 202 -10.18 -8.42 4.07
N ARG A 203 -11.24 -7.60 4.06
CA ARG A 203 -12.58 -8.00 4.52
C ARG A 203 -13.23 -9.01 3.57
N ILE A 204 -13.16 -8.80 2.25
CA ILE A 204 -13.65 -9.76 1.24
C ILE A 204 -13.01 -11.14 1.46
N LEU A 205 -11.68 -11.23 1.58
CA LEU A 205 -10.99 -12.51 1.85
C LEU A 205 -11.56 -13.20 3.10
N LYS A 206 -11.67 -12.49 4.22
CA LYS A 206 -12.24 -13.05 5.46
C LYS A 206 -13.69 -13.55 5.31
N VAL A 207 -14.51 -12.95 4.44
CA VAL A 207 -15.87 -13.46 4.17
C VAL A 207 -15.82 -14.68 3.24
N LEU A 208 -15.00 -14.64 2.18
CA LEU A 208 -14.78 -15.76 1.26
C LEU A 208 -14.26 -17.01 1.98
N ASP A 209 -13.40 -16.84 2.98
CA ASP A 209 -12.81 -17.91 3.79
C ASP A 209 -13.68 -18.27 5.02
N GLY A 210 -14.81 -17.58 5.26
CA GLY A 210 -15.77 -17.88 6.33
C GLY A 210 -15.43 -17.33 7.73
N ALA A 211 -14.40 -16.51 7.86
CA ALA A 211 -14.00 -15.84 9.11
C ALA A 211 -14.82 -14.55 9.41
N LEU A 212 -15.69 -14.11 8.49
CA LEU A 212 -16.67 -13.04 8.68
C LEU A 212 -17.97 -13.38 7.95
N GLU A 213 -19.12 -13.04 8.54
CA GLU A 213 -20.43 -13.32 7.96
C GLU A 213 -20.79 -12.41 6.78
N SER A 214 -20.29 -11.16 6.76
CA SER A 214 -20.65 -10.15 5.75
C SER A 214 -19.58 -9.09 5.53
N VAL A 215 -19.54 -8.56 4.31
CA VAL A 215 -18.72 -7.41 3.89
C VAL A 215 -19.15 -6.09 4.54
N ASP A 216 -20.38 -6.01 5.07
CA ASP A 216 -20.94 -4.78 5.64
C ASP A 216 -20.66 -4.60 7.14
N ILE A 217 -19.93 -5.54 7.76
CA ILE A 217 -19.58 -5.50 9.19
C ILE A 217 -18.64 -4.31 9.47
N LYS A 218 -19.16 -3.30 10.20
CA LYS A 218 -18.52 -2.03 10.55
C LYS A 218 -17.51 -2.13 11.70
N LEU A 219 -16.65 -3.15 11.67
CA LEU A 219 -15.56 -3.33 12.64
C LEU A 219 -14.24 -2.72 12.14
N LYS A 220 -13.39 -2.28 13.08
CA LYS A 220 -11.97 -1.98 12.83
C LYS A 220 -11.25 -3.30 12.52
N MET A 221 -11.02 -3.56 11.25
CA MET A 221 -10.55 -4.85 10.75
C MET A 221 -9.12 -5.19 11.22
N ASP A 222 -8.92 -6.43 11.69
CA ASP A 222 -7.58 -7.00 11.86
C ASP A 222 -6.92 -7.24 10.48
N HIS A 223 -5.68 -6.78 10.32
CA HIS A 223 -4.92 -6.85 9.08
C HIS A 223 -4.06 -8.12 8.95
N LYS A 224 -4.08 -9.03 9.92
CA LYS A 224 -3.21 -10.21 10.04
C LYS A 224 -3.91 -11.51 10.46
N SER A 225 -4.88 -11.47 11.38
CA SER A 225 -5.59 -12.70 11.75
C SER A 225 -6.31 -13.27 10.52
N ASP A 226 -6.41 -14.59 10.41
CA ASP A 226 -7.26 -15.28 9.43
C ASP A 226 -6.97 -14.87 7.96
N LEU A 227 -5.70 -14.55 7.66
CA LEU A 227 -5.22 -14.18 6.34
C LEU A 227 -3.91 -14.93 6.04
N VAL A 228 -3.86 -15.63 4.92
CA VAL A 228 -2.67 -16.38 4.48
C VAL A 228 -1.81 -15.50 3.58
N PHE A 229 -0.53 -15.34 3.91
CA PHE A 229 0.44 -14.65 3.06
C PHE A 229 1.30 -15.66 2.30
N LEU A 230 1.63 -15.34 1.05
CA LEU A 230 2.43 -16.21 0.19
C LEU A 230 3.84 -16.46 0.77
N GLY A 231 4.38 -15.50 1.53
CA GLY A 231 5.66 -15.60 2.21
C GLY A 231 5.71 -16.52 3.43
N ASP A 232 4.58 -17.09 3.84
CA ASP A 232 4.50 -18.09 4.91
C ASP A 232 4.51 -19.54 4.34
N MET A 233 4.58 -19.70 3.01
CA MET A 233 4.56 -20.98 2.29
C MET A 233 5.97 -21.46 1.85
N LYS A 234 6.09 -22.72 1.42
CA LYS A 234 7.35 -23.28 0.87
C LYS A 234 7.65 -22.76 -0.56
N PRO A 235 8.91 -22.78 -1.03
CA PRO A 235 9.26 -22.28 -2.37
C PRO A 235 8.48 -22.89 -3.54
N ASP A 236 8.15 -24.17 -3.47
CA ASP A 236 7.38 -24.87 -4.51
C ASP A 236 5.90 -24.49 -4.48
N GLU A 237 5.34 -24.36 -3.27
CA GLU A 237 3.98 -23.89 -3.00
C GLU A 237 3.79 -22.44 -3.47
N ILE A 238 4.83 -21.60 -3.32
CA ILE A 238 4.90 -20.23 -3.83
C ILE A 238 4.92 -20.24 -5.37
N SER A 239 5.83 -21.02 -5.95
CA SER A 239 6.03 -21.10 -7.41
C SER A 239 4.79 -21.65 -8.13
N TYR A 240 4.12 -22.64 -7.53
CA TYR A 240 2.85 -23.17 -8.03
C TYR A 240 1.76 -22.10 -8.10
N ARG A 241 1.60 -21.29 -7.04
CA ARG A 241 0.54 -20.26 -7.00
C ARG A 241 0.84 -19.09 -7.92
N LEU A 242 2.07 -18.59 -7.95
CA LEU A 242 2.50 -17.55 -8.89
C LEU A 242 2.26 -17.94 -10.37
N LYS A 243 2.38 -19.24 -10.69
CA LYS A 243 2.10 -19.77 -12.03
C LYS A 243 0.61 -19.98 -12.31
N ASN A 244 -0.17 -20.52 -11.35
CA ASN A 244 -1.48 -21.12 -11.62
C ASN A 244 -2.70 -20.40 -11.00
N TYR A 245 -2.50 -19.30 -10.26
CA TYR A 245 -3.58 -18.51 -9.62
C TYR A 245 -3.74 -17.15 -10.32
N TYR A 246 -4.95 -16.59 -10.29
CA TYR A 246 -5.24 -15.24 -10.81
C TYR A 246 -4.60 -14.17 -9.93
N LYS A 247 -3.83 -13.24 -10.50
CA LYS A 247 -2.99 -12.28 -9.77
C LYS A 247 -3.49 -10.86 -10.00
N PHE A 248 -3.85 -10.15 -8.93
CA PHE A 248 -4.25 -8.75 -9.05
C PHE A 248 -3.63 -7.80 -8.02
N ILE A 249 -3.53 -6.53 -8.42
CA ILE A 249 -3.19 -5.37 -7.59
C ILE A 249 -4.23 -4.28 -7.79
N PHE A 250 -4.33 -3.40 -6.78
CA PHE A 250 -4.97 -2.10 -6.93
C PHE A 250 -3.93 -1.01 -6.68
N VAL A 251 -3.93 0.02 -7.52
CA VAL A 251 -2.97 1.14 -7.47
C VAL A 251 -3.69 2.49 -7.29
N ARG A 252 -2.95 3.54 -6.92
CA ARG A 252 -3.45 4.91 -6.69
C ARG A 252 -2.37 5.90 -7.05
N ASN A 253 -2.74 7.13 -7.43
CA ASN A 253 -1.79 8.24 -7.57
C ASN A 253 -0.81 8.32 -6.36
N PRO A 254 0.52 8.32 -6.57
CA PRO A 254 1.49 8.27 -5.48
C PRO A 254 1.37 9.42 -4.47
N MET A 255 1.06 10.65 -4.90
CA MET A 255 0.95 11.79 -3.98
C MET A 255 -0.31 11.72 -3.12
N GLU A 256 -1.44 11.28 -3.68
CA GLU A 256 -2.64 11.00 -2.87
C GLU A 256 -2.42 9.88 -1.88
N ARG A 257 -1.72 8.82 -2.31
CA ARG A 257 -1.40 7.67 -1.46
C ARG A 257 -0.53 8.11 -0.27
N LEU A 258 0.50 8.93 -0.51
CA LEU A 258 1.34 9.54 0.53
C LEU A 258 0.55 10.48 1.44
N LEU A 259 -0.33 11.33 0.90
CA LEU A 259 -1.13 12.24 1.71
C LEU A 259 -2.16 11.48 2.57
N SER A 260 -2.72 10.38 2.07
CA SER A 260 -3.59 9.48 2.84
C SER A 260 -2.82 8.63 3.86
N ALA A 261 -1.53 8.39 3.64
CA ALA A 261 -0.62 7.85 4.65
C ALA A 261 -0.41 8.87 5.77
N TYR A 262 0.09 10.06 5.43
CA TYR A 262 0.36 11.15 6.37
C TYR A 262 -0.84 11.51 7.25
N ARG A 263 -1.99 11.89 6.66
CA ARG A 263 -3.17 12.39 7.39
C ARG A 263 -3.68 11.39 8.44
N ASN A 264 -3.68 10.10 8.12
CA ASN A 264 -4.06 9.04 9.06
C ASN A 264 -2.95 8.76 10.08
N LYS A 265 -1.69 8.62 9.66
CA LYS A 265 -0.62 8.17 10.58
C LYS A 265 -0.21 9.22 11.60
N PHE A 266 -0.28 10.50 11.25
CA PHE A 266 0.06 11.59 12.16
C PHE A 266 -1.17 12.33 12.70
N GLY A 267 -2.36 12.16 12.10
CA GLY A 267 -3.61 12.74 12.62
C GLY A 267 -4.54 11.79 13.40
N GLU A 268 -4.39 10.46 13.27
CA GLU A 268 -5.39 9.50 13.80
C GLU A 268 -4.80 8.30 14.57
N ILE A 269 -3.50 7.99 14.43
CA ILE A 269 -2.91 6.72 14.91
C ILE A 269 -1.75 6.96 15.88
N LYS A 270 -2.04 6.90 17.19
CA LYS A 270 -1.08 7.20 18.29
C LYS A 270 0.20 6.39 18.24
N GLU A 271 0.13 5.13 17.82
CA GLU A 271 1.29 4.23 17.72
C GLU A 271 2.27 4.67 16.61
N TYR A 272 1.78 5.41 15.61
CA TYR A 272 2.62 6.00 14.55
C TYR A 272 3.11 7.39 14.91
N GLN A 273 2.31 8.20 15.61
CA GLN A 273 2.73 9.47 16.21
C GLN A 273 3.92 9.24 17.16
N GLN A 274 3.76 8.36 18.16
CA GLN A 274 4.79 8.06 19.15
C GLN A 274 6.05 7.42 18.56
N LYS A 275 5.93 6.55 17.55
CA LYS A 275 7.08 5.87 16.94
C LYS A 275 7.80 6.74 15.90
N TYR A 276 7.06 7.18 14.88
CA TYR A 276 7.64 7.87 13.73
C TYR A 276 7.57 9.39 13.89
N GLY A 277 6.50 9.93 14.47
CA GLY A 277 6.33 11.38 14.58
C GLY A 277 7.32 12.02 15.54
N VAL A 278 7.51 11.43 16.71
CA VAL A 278 8.56 11.84 17.67
C VAL A 278 9.96 11.73 17.04
N GLU A 279 10.22 10.69 16.24
CA GLU A 279 11.48 10.57 15.49
C GLU A 279 11.66 11.71 14.47
N ILE A 280 10.64 11.97 13.64
CA ILE A 280 10.66 13.02 12.61
C ILE A 280 10.88 14.40 13.25
N VAL A 281 10.11 14.73 14.28
CA VAL A 281 10.23 16.02 14.99
C VAL A 281 11.62 16.16 15.65
N ARG A 282 12.17 15.09 16.24
CA ARG A 282 13.53 15.09 16.80
C ARG A 282 14.62 15.19 15.72
N ARG A 283 14.41 14.67 14.50
CA ARG A 283 15.36 14.79 13.38
C ARG A 283 15.42 16.21 12.82
N TYR A 284 14.30 16.94 12.77
CA TYR A 284 14.22 18.21 12.01
C TYR A 284 13.97 19.48 12.84
N ARG A 285 13.55 19.39 14.11
CA ARG A 285 13.35 20.57 14.99
C ARG A 285 14.39 20.63 16.10
N LYS A 286 15.09 21.78 16.19
CA LYS A 286 16.12 22.04 17.22
C LYS A 286 15.64 21.79 18.65
N ASN A 287 14.38 22.12 18.95
CA ASN A 287 13.77 21.99 20.28
C ASN A 287 12.68 20.90 20.32
N GLY A 288 12.73 19.90 19.43
CA GLY A 288 11.65 18.92 19.23
C GLY A 288 11.38 17.91 20.36
N GLY A 289 12.15 17.95 21.46
CA GLY A 289 12.18 16.89 22.48
C GLY A 289 10.88 16.61 23.24
N ASN A 290 9.93 17.55 23.24
CA ASN A 290 8.67 17.46 24.01
C ASN A 290 7.43 17.18 23.15
N SER A 291 7.58 16.93 21.83
CA SER A 291 6.44 16.59 20.96
C SER A 291 5.93 15.17 21.22
N ALA A 292 4.61 14.97 21.12
CA ALA A 292 3.97 13.66 21.14
C ALA A 292 3.97 12.96 19.75
N GLY A 293 4.47 13.64 18.72
CA GLY A 293 4.56 13.14 17.33
C GLY A 293 3.27 13.25 16.53
N ASP A 294 2.26 13.95 17.05
CA ASP A 294 0.99 14.28 16.41
C ASP A 294 1.03 15.61 15.64
N ASP A 295 2.02 16.46 15.91
CA ASP A 295 2.23 17.79 15.31
C ASP A 295 3.22 17.80 14.12
N VAL A 296 3.54 16.63 13.55
CA VAL A 296 4.41 16.49 12.37
C VAL A 296 3.81 17.22 11.18
N THR A 297 4.57 18.10 10.52
CA THR A 297 4.10 18.75 9.27
C THR A 297 4.33 17.85 8.05
N PHE A 298 3.55 18.07 6.98
CA PHE A 298 3.70 17.33 5.74
C PHE A 298 5.08 17.52 5.08
N SER A 299 5.67 18.73 5.20
CA SER A 299 7.04 18.97 4.75
C SER A 299 8.09 18.19 5.56
N GLU A 300 7.93 18.05 6.88
CA GLU A 300 8.84 17.20 7.68
C GLU A 300 8.67 15.71 7.36
N PHE A 301 7.43 15.28 7.10
CA PHE A 301 7.16 13.92 6.62
C PHE A 301 7.80 13.65 5.25
N LEU A 302 7.64 14.54 4.26
CA LEU A 302 8.30 14.36 2.96
C LEU A 302 9.84 14.40 3.09
N ARG A 303 10.40 15.23 3.98
CA ARG A 303 11.84 15.25 4.26
C ARG A 303 12.33 13.94 4.88
N TYR A 304 11.57 13.34 5.79
CA TYR A 304 11.84 12.00 6.30
C TYR A 304 11.87 10.95 5.19
N LEU A 305 10.98 11.05 4.19
CA LEU A 305 11.02 10.16 3.02
C LEU A 305 12.22 10.39 2.09
N LEU A 306 12.85 11.57 2.10
CA LEU A 306 14.12 11.81 1.41
C LEU A 306 15.29 11.14 2.12
N ASP A 307 15.34 11.20 3.45
CA ASP A 307 16.45 10.66 4.23
C ASP A 307 16.40 9.13 4.40
N GLU A 308 15.21 8.50 4.32
CA GLU A 308 15.06 7.04 4.41
C GLU A 308 15.35 6.31 3.09
N GLU A 309 16.21 5.29 3.11
CA GLU A 309 16.40 4.37 1.97
C GLU A 309 15.12 3.54 1.73
N VAL A 310 14.79 3.29 0.46
CA VAL A 310 13.46 2.80 0.05
C VAL A 310 13.15 1.42 0.66
N GLU A 311 14.13 0.54 0.74
CA GLU A 311 14.06 -0.79 1.38
C GLU A 311 13.73 -0.75 2.88
N ARG A 312 13.88 0.41 3.55
CA ARG A 312 13.63 0.59 4.99
C ARG A 312 12.31 1.31 5.29
N MET A 313 11.66 1.87 4.27
CA MET A 313 10.40 2.59 4.43
C MET A 313 9.29 1.70 5.01
N ASN A 314 8.34 2.31 5.72
CA ASN A 314 7.14 1.61 6.18
C ASN A 314 6.21 1.31 4.98
N GLU A 315 5.51 0.18 5.01
CA GLU A 315 4.54 -0.25 3.99
C GLU A 315 3.50 0.83 3.59
N HIS A 316 3.17 1.74 4.51
CA HIS A 316 2.21 2.82 4.26
C HIS A 316 2.72 3.92 3.33
N TRP A 317 4.05 4.05 3.14
CA TRP A 317 4.65 5.06 2.27
C TRP A 317 5.75 4.53 1.33
N MET A 318 6.25 3.30 1.51
CA MET A 318 7.08 2.61 0.51
C MET A 318 6.39 2.61 -0.87
N PRO A 319 7.10 2.80 -2.01
CA PRO A 319 6.52 2.77 -3.35
C PRO A 319 5.78 1.47 -3.68
N ILE A 320 4.75 1.54 -4.51
CA ILE A 320 3.93 0.41 -4.95
C ILE A 320 4.79 -0.61 -5.72
N TYR A 321 5.73 -0.14 -6.56
CA TYR A 321 6.73 -0.95 -7.21
C TYR A 321 7.56 -1.79 -6.21
N ASN A 322 8.03 -1.19 -5.12
CA ASN A 322 8.83 -1.91 -4.12
C ASN A 322 7.99 -2.91 -3.30
N LEU A 323 6.69 -2.63 -3.11
CA LEU A 323 5.76 -3.51 -2.41
C LEU A 323 5.33 -4.74 -3.23
N CYS A 324 5.05 -4.57 -4.53
CA CYS A 324 4.41 -5.59 -5.36
C CYS A 324 5.24 -6.05 -6.58
N GLN A 325 6.33 -5.37 -6.93
CA GLN A 325 7.30 -5.74 -7.98
C GLN A 325 6.65 -6.27 -9.28
N PRO A 326 5.90 -5.45 -10.04
CA PRO A 326 5.12 -5.86 -11.22
C PRO A 326 5.93 -6.46 -12.40
N CYS A 327 7.27 -6.43 -12.34
CA CYS A 327 8.14 -7.17 -13.26
C CYS A 327 8.42 -8.60 -12.78
N ALA A 328 8.65 -8.78 -11.48
CA ALA A 328 8.89 -10.08 -10.84
C ALA A 328 7.61 -10.88 -10.57
N VAL A 329 6.47 -10.20 -10.52
CA VAL A 329 5.12 -10.76 -10.40
C VAL A 329 4.28 -10.23 -11.55
N ARG A 330 4.06 -11.06 -12.57
CA ARG A 330 3.15 -10.74 -13.68
C ARG A 330 1.72 -10.73 -13.16
N TYR A 331 1.13 -9.55 -12.98
CA TYR A 331 -0.29 -9.41 -12.63
C TYR A 331 -1.17 -9.63 -13.86
N ASP A 332 -2.29 -10.33 -13.66
CA ASP A 332 -3.31 -10.56 -14.68
C ASP A 332 -4.30 -9.38 -14.76
N PHE A 333 -4.51 -8.68 -13.63
CA PHE A 333 -5.27 -7.43 -13.57
C PHE A 333 -4.63 -6.38 -12.66
N ILE A 334 -4.81 -5.10 -13.03
CA ILE A 334 -4.35 -3.93 -12.28
C ILE A 334 -5.53 -2.97 -12.16
N GLY A 335 -6.21 -2.98 -11.01
CA GLY A 335 -7.29 -2.07 -10.70
C GLY A 335 -6.76 -0.70 -10.24
N SER A 336 -7.61 0.31 -10.35
CA SER A 336 -7.37 1.69 -9.94
C SER A 336 -8.14 2.03 -8.67
N TYR A 337 -7.67 3.00 -7.88
CA TYR A 337 -8.46 3.58 -6.79
C TYR A 337 -9.58 4.47 -7.34
N GLU A 338 -9.35 5.00 -8.53
CA GLU A 338 -10.17 5.99 -9.20
C GLU A 338 -11.45 5.35 -9.80
N ARG A 339 -11.39 4.09 -10.26
CA ARG A 339 -12.56 3.24 -10.62
C ARG A 339 -12.78 2.08 -9.64
N LEU A 340 -12.46 2.26 -8.36
CA LEU A 340 -12.34 1.18 -7.36
C LEU A 340 -13.50 0.16 -7.33
N ASN A 341 -14.76 0.60 -7.45
CA ASN A 341 -15.90 -0.32 -7.45
C ASN A 341 -15.92 -1.18 -8.72
N THR A 342 -15.99 -0.54 -9.90
CA THR A 342 -16.03 -1.22 -11.21
C THR A 342 -14.82 -2.14 -11.44
N ASP A 343 -13.63 -1.68 -11.06
CA ASP A 343 -12.40 -2.48 -11.15
C ASP A 343 -12.41 -3.66 -10.16
N ALA A 344 -13.13 -3.56 -9.03
CA ALA A 344 -13.30 -4.64 -8.06
C ALA A 344 -14.41 -5.63 -8.43
N ASP A 345 -15.54 -5.16 -8.95
CA ASP A 345 -16.64 -6.01 -9.41
C ASP A 345 -16.17 -6.91 -10.57
N TYR A 346 -15.36 -6.37 -11.49
CA TYR A 346 -14.65 -7.17 -12.50
C TYR A 346 -13.76 -8.26 -11.86
N VAL A 347 -12.97 -7.93 -10.84
CA VAL A 347 -12.15 -8.94 -10.14
C VAL A 347 -13.01 -9.99 -9.44
N LEU A 348 -14.13 -9.61 -8.81
CA LEU A 348 -15.07 -10.51 -8.15
C LEU A 348 -15.73 -11.50 -9.13
N GLU A 349 -15.99 -11.06 -10.36
CA GLU A 349 -16.42 -11.91 -11.49
C GLU A 349 -15.30 -12.86 -11.93
N GLN A 350 -14.09 -12.35 -12.21
CA GLN A 350 -12.97 -13.17 -12.71
C GLN A 350 -12.52 -14.27 -11.73
N ILE A 351 -12.66 -14.05 -10.41
CA ILE A 351 -12.38 -15.09 -9.38
C ILE A 351 -13.59 -16.00 -9.08
N GLN A 352 -14.71 -15.85 -9.79
CA GLN A 352 -15.96 -16.59 -9.60
C GLN A 352 -16.45 -16.55 -8.14
N SER A 353 -16.41 -15.37 -7.53
CA SER A 353 -16.89 -15.19 -6.16
C SER A 353 -18.41 -15.38 -6.05
N PRO A 354 -18.95 -15.80 -4.88
CA PRO A 354 -20.39 -15.95 -4.70
C PRO A 354 -21.13 -14.63 -4.91
N SER A 355 -22.29 -14.64 -5.57
CA SER A 355 -23.04 -13.44 -5.99
C SER A 355 -23.54 -12.54 -4.86
N PHE A 356 -23.46 -12.97 -3.60
CA PHE A 356 -23.73 -12.12 -2.43
C PHE A 356 -22.50 -11.29 -1.98
N ILE A 357 -21.32 -11.55 -2.53
CA ILE A 357 -20.11 -10.77 -2.30
C ILE A 357 -20.12 -9.56 -3.25
N ARG A 358 -20.13 -8.36 -2.67
CA ARG A 358 -19.96 -7.08 -3.36
C ARG A 358 -18.75 -6.35 -2.79
N PHE A 359 -18.17 -5.41 -3.53
CA PHE A 359 -17.11 -4.58 -2.96
C PHE A 359 -17.67 -3.72 -1.79
N PRO A 360 -17.08 -3.77 -0.57
CA PRO A 360 -17.63 -3.04 0.56
C PRO A 360 -17.57 -1.52 0.36
N GLU A 361 -18.59 -0.81 0.84
CA GLU A 361 -18.64 0.65 0.77
C GLU A 361 -17.54 1.33 1.61
N ARG A 362 -17.22 2.57 1.24
CA ARG A 362 -16.28 3.44 1.99
C ARG A 362 -16.88 3.73 3.37
N GLN A 363 -16.22 3.22 4.41
CA GLN A 363 -16.65 3.43 5.79
C GLN A 363 -16.73 4.93 6.13
N SER A 364 -17.82 5.35 6.77
CA SER A 364 -18.19 6.77 6.91
C SER A 364 -17.14 7.63 7.62
N TRP A 365 -16.40 7.06 8.58
CA TRP A 365 -15.34 7.73 9.32
C TRP A 365 -14.05 7.98 8.52
N TYR A 366 -13.84 7.28 7.40
CA TYR A 366 -12.65 7.48 6.56
C TYR A 366 -12.83 8.73 5.68
N LYS A 367 -12.09 9.79 6.03
CA LYS A 367 -11.99 11.03 5.25
C LYS A 367 -11.08 10.82 4.04
N PRO A 368 -11.58 10.89 2.79
CA PRO A 368 -10.74 10.75 1.60
C PRO A 368 -9.76 11.92 1.46
N VAL A 369 -8.76 11.73 0.60
CA VAL A 369 -8.05 12.85 -0.05
C VAL A 369 -8.92 13.28 -1.23
N THR A 370 -9.17 14.59 -1.35
CA THR A 370 -9.84 15.22 -2.50
C THR A 370 -8.81 16.01 -3.32
N ALA A 371 -9.19 16.50 -4.52
CA ALA A 371 -8.29 17.28 -5.37
C ALA A 371 -7.85 18.58 -4.68
N GLU A 372 -8.78 19.30 -4.05
CA GLU A 372 -8.53 20.53 -3.27
C GLU A 372 -7.63 20.24 -2.07
N THR A 373 -7.86 19.13 -1.36
CA THR A 373 -6.99 18.70 -0.26
C THR A 373 -5.57 18.40 -0.77
N LEU A 374 -5.44 17.72 -1.91
CA LEU A 374 -4.14 17.39 -2.50
C LEU A 374 -3.40 18.66 -2.94
N HIS A 375 -4.09 19.57 -3.64
CA HIS A 375 -3.58 20.87 -4.05
C HIS A 375 -3.03 21.62 -2.83
N TYR A 376 -3.84 21.81 -1.78
CA TYR A 376 -3.44 22.55 -0.57
C TYR A 376 -2.12 22.03 0.02
N TYR A 377 -1.97 20.71 0.15
CA TYR A 377 -0.77 20.12 0.75
C TYR A 377 0.46 20.17 -0.18
N LEU A 378 0.29 20.05 -1.50
CA LEU A 378 1.39 20.13 -2.46
C LEU A 378 1.86 21.58 -2.67
N CYS A 379 0.93 22.52 -2.81
CA CYS A 379 1.23 23.93 -3.09
C CYS A 379 1.77 24.68 -1.87
N ASN A 380 1.35 24.32 -0.64
CA ASN A 380 1.94 24.84 0.60
C ASN A 380 3.24 24.12 1.01
N THR A 381 3.74 23.18 0.20
CA THR A 381 5.01 22.48 0.44
C THR A 381 6.11 23.04 -0.47
N GLN A 382 7.35 23.07 0.02
CA GLN A 382 8.49 23.57 -0.76
C GLN A 382 8.66 22.74 -2.05
N ARG A 383 8.44 23.35 -3.22
CA ARG A 383 8.49 22.67 -4.53
C ARG A 383 9.78 21.88 -4.78
N ARG A 384 10.91 22.33 -4.23
CA ARG A 384 12.20 21.61 -4.27
C ARG A 384 12.08 20.24 -3.61
N LEU A 385 11.50 20.17 -2.42
CA LEU A 385 11.32 18.95 -1.64
C LEU A 385 10.47 17.90 -2.38
N ILE A 386 9.41 18.34 -3.07
CA ILE A 386 8.58 17.47 -3.90
C ILE A 386 9.40 16.94 -5.08
N LYS A 387 10.13 17.81 -5.80
CA LYS A 387 10.99 17.41 -6.93
C LYS A 387 12.08 16.42 -6.53
N GLU A 388 12.73 16.62 -5.38
CA GLU A 388 13.73 15.70 -4.83
C GLU A 388 13.13 14.34 -4.43
N LEU A 389 11.81 14.28 -4.15
CA LEU A 389 11.11 13.05 -3.78
C LEU A 389 10.62 12.24 -4.99
N LEU A 390 10.31 12.88 -6.12
CA LEU A 390 9.77 12.21 -7.31
C LEU A 390 10.59 10.98 -7.77
N PRO A 391 11.94 10.98 -7.79
CA PRO A 391 12.72 9.81 -8.18
C PRO A 391 12.45 8.54 -7.36
N LYS A 392 12.06 8.66 -6.07
CA LYS A 392 11.71 7.50 -5.24
C LYS A 392 10.39 6.83 -5.64
N TYR A 393 9.52 7.55 -6.35
CA TYR A 393 8.19 7.09 -6.79
C TYR A 393 8.04 7.07 -8.32
N ILE A 394 9.10 7.35 -9.10
CA ILE A 394 9.00 7.54 -10.56
C ILE A 394 8.49 6.28 -11.28
N LEU A 395 8.81 5.09 -10.76
CA LEU A 395 8.28 3.83 -11.27
C LEU A 395 6.79 3.66 -10.96
N ASP A 396 6.27 4.16 -9.84
CA ASP A 396 4.83 4.13 -9.56
C ASP A 396 4.06 5.04 -10.53
N PHE A 397 4.57 6.24 -10.82
CA PHE A 397 3.97 7.13 -11.82
C PHE A 397 3.99 6.49 -13.22
N SER A 398 5.17 6.00 -13.65
CA SER A 398 5.37 5.49 -15.01
C SER A 398 4.65 4.16 -15.26
N LEU A 399 4.83 3.16 -14.37
CA LEU A 399 4.28 1.82 -14.56
C LEU A 399 2.76 1.76 -14.35
N PHE A 400 2.16 2.75 -13.68
CA PHE A 400 0.72 2.81 -13.45
C PHE A 400 0.02 3.95 -14.19
N ALA A 401 0.73 4.64 -15.08
CA ALA A 401 0.23 5.73 -15.93
C ALA A 401 -0.38 6.93 -15.16
N TYR A 402 0.13 7.23 -13.97
CA TYR A 402 -0.29 8.43 -13.23
C TYR A 402 0.51 9.67 -13.65
N PRO A 403 -0.14 10.84 -13.79
CA PRO A 403 0.55 12.09 -14.08
C PRO A 403 1.42 12.53 -12.89
N LEU A 404 2.56 13.14 -13.20
CA LEU A 404 3.38 13.83 -12.20
C LEU A 404 2.60 15.00 -11.59
N PRO A 405 2.78 15.32 -10.29
CA PRO A 405 2.01 16.38 -9.64
C PRO A 405 2.33 17.75 -10.25
N ASN A 406 1.29 18.48 -10.66
CA ASN A 406 1.43 19.87 -11.05
C ASN A 406 1.74 20.73 -9.80
N ILE A 407 2.89 21.41 -9.84
CA ILE A 407 3.40 22.29 -8.78
C ILE A 407 4.00 23.58 -9.39
N THR A 408 3.46 24.04 -10.52
CA THR A 408 3.87 25.34 -11.10
C THR A 408 3.42 26.49 -10.21
N SER A 409 4.09 27.64 -10.33
CA SER A 409 3.69 28.87 -9.62
C SER A 409 2.36 29.45 -10.13
N GLU A 410 1.85 28.95 -11.25
CA GLU A 410 0.57 29.35 -11.84
C GLU A 410 -0.57 28.48 -11.29
N PHE A 411 -0.39 27.15 -11.32
CA PHE A 411 -1.35 26.20 -10.73
C PHE A 411 -1.56 26.47 -9.24
N CYS A 412 -0.48 26.66 -8.48
CA CYS A 412 -0.52 26.97 -7.04
C CYS A 412 -0.90 28.43 -6.69
N ARG A 413 -1.65 29.11 -7.56
CA ARG A 413 -2.29 30.42 -7.30
C ARG A 413 -3.82 30.40 -7.55
N GLN A 414 -4.35 29.26 -7.99
CA GLN A 414 -5.76 28.99 -8.21
C GLN A 414 -6.42 28.48 -6.92
#